data_AF-A0A534PUT7-F1
#
_entry.id   AF-A0A534PUT7-F1
#
_cell.length_a   1.000
_cell.length_b   1.000
_cell.length_c   1.000
_cell.angle_alpha   90.00
_cell.angle_beta   90.00
_cell.angle_gamma   90.00
#
_symmetry.space_group_name_H-M   'P 1'
#
loop_
_entity.id
_entity.type
_entity.pdbx_description
1 polymer ?
#
loop_
_entity_poly.entity_id
_entity_poly.type
_entity_poly.pdbx_seq_one_letter_code
_entity_poly.pdbx_strand_id
1 'polypeptide(L)'
;MGSVEGLLSFGAALRVAAIGTYAAAFVSYAARLAVQKLKLDRAATALAALGVATHTAYLVTRWIAAGQIEILARERTGDVLSGYDRFWFMVSHPPYTNLFDALNFVAWAMMVCYLIIERKWGLRVVGVLAVALALVAMGEASLVTDKQIEPLVPALQSYWILIHVGMLFVSYSLFTLGAACALLYLVRTGTPTALLGGVQAAVAALLLSLIGGVKLLTQATFEMAPGWQHQIQSRLHAGKLLDVTTAVHVMVQGSEKAVKFLTPVSGVGPFLLAAVLLFIAGAIVYFRRREEGTSALGYRLILSGFAALTFGLLLLVYRIVNSPEIILPAEVQLAPGEHGPFKLSLASNYALGLIALVWGSTLGFLLTALFRDRIAESLPDPRKLEDITYRVIIAGWPLLTIGIVMGGMWANEAWGRFWGWDPKETWALITWVVYAGYLHTRITMGWSGRRPAAIAVFAFAVVVFTFMGVNLGLTGEGLHTYGAG
;
A
#
# COMPACT_ATOMS: atom_id res chain seq x y z
N MET A 1 -8.60 -23.55 25.13
CA MET A 1 -8.27 -22.68 23.97
C MET A 1 -7.06 -23.29 23.30
N GLY A 2 -7.07 -23.45 21.97
CA GLY A 2 -5.96 -24.08 21.24
C GLY A 2 -4.63 -23.33 21.43
N SER A 3 -3.50 -23.98 21.15
CA SER A 3 -2.19 -23.32 21.16
C SER A 3 -2.20 -22.10 20.23
N VAL A 4 -1.37 -21.10 20.53
CA VAL A 4 -1.16 -19.91 19.67
C VAL A 4 -0.86 -20.33 18.22
N GLU A 5 -0.09 -21.41 18.05
CA GLU A 5 0.22 -21.99 16.75
C GLU A 5 -1.02 -22.55 16.03
N GLY A 6 -1.93 -23.20 16.75
CA GLY A 6 -3.23 -23.63 16.23
C GLY A 6 -4.10 -22.45 15.79
N LEU A 7 -4.08 -21.34 16.54
CA LEU A 7 -4.80 -20.13 16.20
C LEU A 7 -4.21 -19.44 14.95
N LEU A 8 -2.88 -19.38 14.84
CA LEU A 8 -2.19 -18.80 13.70
C LEU A 8 -2.39 -19.63 12.42
N SER A 9 -2.33 -20.96 12.50
CA SER A 9 -2.58 -21.84 11.36
C SER A 9 -4.03 -21.74 10.88
N PHE A 10 -5.00 -21.69 11.80
CA PHE A 10 -6.39 -21.42 11.46
C PHE A 10 -6.57 -20.03 10.83
N GLY A 11 -5.94 -18.99 11.39
CA GLY A 11 -5.91 -17.65 10.82
C GLY A 11 -5.34 -17.61 9.40
N ALA A 12 -4.26 -18.35 9.13
CA ALA A 12 -3.69 -18.47 7.78
C ALA A 12 -4.70 -19.09 6.79
N ALA A 13 -5.43 -20.13 7.20
CA ALA A 13 -6.49 -20.72 6.38
C ALA A 13 -7.63 -19.72 6.10
N LEU A 14 -8.06 -18.95 7.11
CA LEU A 14 -9.06 -17.88 6.95
C LEU A 14 -8.60 -16.81 5.97
N ARG A 15 -7.32 -16.42 6.02
CA ARG A 15 -6.75 -15.46 5.07
C ARG A 15 -6.77 -15.99 3.64
N VAL A 16 -6.39 -17.24 3.42
CA VAL A 16 -6.47 -17.87 2.09
C VAL A 16 -7.91 -17.93 1.60
N ALA A 17 -8.87 -18.26 2.47
CA ALA A 17 -10.29 -18.22 2.15
C ALA A 17 -10.76 -16.80 1.79
N ALA A 18 -10.31 -15.77 2.50
CA ALA A 18 -10.59 -14.37 2.19
C ALA A 18 -10.06 -13.97 0.80
N ILE A 19 -8.82 -14.35 0.48
CA ILE A 19 -8.24 -14.11 -0.86
C ILE A 19 -9.06 -14.81 -1.94
N GLY A 20 -9.40 -16.10 -1.74
CA GLY A 20 -10.19 -16.87 -2.70
C GLY A 20 -11.59 -16.30 -2.93
N THR A 21 -12.26 -15.86 -1.86
CA THR A 21 -13.59 -15.24 -1.94
C THR A 21 -13.55 -13.85 -2.55
N TYR A 22 -12.54 -13.03 -2.26
CA TYR A 22 -12.30 -11.77 -2.98
C TYR A 22 -11.99 -11.99 -4.45
N ALA A 23 -11.17 -12.99 -4.81
CA ALA A 23 -10.91 -13.32 -6.21
C ALA A 23 -12.21 -13.73 -6.95
N ALA A 24 -13.05 -14.56 -6.32
CA ALA A 24 -14.35 -14.91 -6.87
C ALA A 24 -15.29 -13.70 -6.99
N ALA A 25 -15.29 -12.80 -6.01
CA ALA A 25 -16.04 -11.55 -6.06
C ALA A 25 -15.55 -10.65 -7.21
N PHE A 26 -14.24 -10.51 -7.39
CA PHE A 26 -13.63 -9.76 -8.48
C PHE A 26 -14.09 -10.29 -9.83
N VAL A 27 -13.96 -11.61 -10.06
CA VAL A 27 -14.42 -12.25 -11.29
C VAL A 27 -15.91 -12.01 -11.51
N SER A 28 -16.72 -12.09 -10.46
CA SER A 28 -18.17 -11.86 -10.56
C SER A 28 -18.53 -10.41 -10.91
N TYR A 29 -17.89 -9.42 -10.26
CA TYR A 29 -18.08 -8.01 -10.60
C TYR A 29 -17.59 -7.69 -12.03
N ALA A 30 -16.44 -8.24 -12.42
CA ALA A 30 -15.87 -8.05 -13.75
C ALA A 30 -16.72 -8.72 -14.84
N ALA A 31 -17.19 -9.95 -14.62
CA ALA A 31 -18.07 -10.66 -15.55
C ALA A 31 -19.40 -9.92 -15.75
N ARG A 32 -19.97 -9.35 -14.69
CA ARG A 32 -21.15 -8.48 -14.78
C ARG A 32 -20.87 -7.22 -15.60
N LEU A 33 -19.69 -6.61 -15.45
CA LEU A 33 -19.31 -5.43 -16.23
C LEU A 33 -19.14 -5.79 -17.71
N ALA A 34 -18.60 -6.97 -18.00
CA ALA A 34 -18.42 -7.47 -19.35
C ALA A 34 -19.74 -7.91 -20.01
N VAL A 35 -20.66 -8.49 -19.24
CA VAL A 35 -21.93 -9.05 -19.73
C VAL A 35 -23.09 -8.54 -18.87
N GLN A 36 -23.67 -7.40 -19.25
CA GLN A 36 -24.73 -6.73 -18.49
C GLN A 36 -25.99 -7.58 -18.26
N LYS A 37 -26.23 -8.62 -19.09
CA LYS A 37 -27.36 -9.56 -18.94
C LYS A 37 -27.19 -10.52 -17.75
N LEU A 38 -25.98 -10.70 -17.22
CA LEU A 38 -25.73 -11.58 -16.09
C LEU A 38 -26.24 -10.94 -14.79
N LYS A 39 -27.24 -11.55 -14.15
CA LYS A 39 -27.78 -11.14 -12.84
C LYS A 39 -26.87 -11.55 -11.68
N LEU A 40 -25.56 -11.29 -11.80
CA LEU A 40 -24.54 -11.66 -10.82
C LEU A 40 -24.34 -10.63 -9.71
N ASP A 41 -25.06 -9.51 -9.73
CA ASP A 41 -24.89 -8.42 -8.75
C ASP A 41 -24.97 -8.90 -7.30
N ARG A 42 -26.04 -9.63 -6.95
CA ARG A 42 -26.22 -10.12 -5.58
C ARG A 42 -25.17 -11.17 -5.20
N ALA A 43 -24.75 -12.00 -6.15
CA ALA A 43 -23.72 -13.00 -5.93
C ALA A 43 -22.35 -12.35 -5.70
N ALA A 44 -22.00 -11.34 -6.50
CA ALA A 44 -20.76 -10.58 -6.34
C ALA A 44 -20.71 -9.86 -4.98
N THR A 45 -21.79 -9.18 -4.58
CA THR A 45 -21.91 -8.54 -3.27
C THR A 45 -21.85 -9.56 -2.13
N ALA A 46 -22.51 -10.72 -2.28
CA ALA A 46 -22.48 -11.78 -1.27
C ALA A 46 -21.08 -12.37 -1.11
N LEU A 47 -20.35 -12.59 -2.21
CA LEU A 47 -18.96 -13.04 -2.20
C LEU A 47 -18.03 -12.01 -1.56
N ALA A 48 -18.21 -10.71 -1.88
CA ALA A 48 -17.45 -9.63 -1.25
C ALA A 48 -17.75 -9.53 0.26
N ALA A 49 -19.00 -9.68 0.67
CA ALA A 49 -19.41 -9.71 2.07
C ALA A 49 -18.85 -10.94 2.81
N LEU A 50 -18.87 -12.11 2.18
CA LEU A 50 -18.23 -13.33 2.70
C LEU A 50 -16.71 -13.16 2.82
N GLY A 51 -16.08 -12.51 1.84
CA GLY A 51 -14.68 -12.13 1.89
C GLY A 51 -14.38 -11.19 3.06
N VAL A 52 -15.20 -10.16 3.28
CA VAL A 52 -15.06 -9.30 4.46
C VAL A 52 -15.26 -10.08 5.76
N ALA A 53 -16.24 -10.99 5.85
CA ALA A 53 -16.48 -11.79 7.05
C ALA A 53 -15.30 -12.72 7.38
N THR A 54 -14.79 -13.45 6.37
CA THR A 54 -13.63 -14.33 6.53
C THR A 54 -12.35 -13.53 6.81
N HIS A 55 -12.17 -12.38 6.17
CA HIS A 55 -11.05 -11.47 6.43
C HIS A 55 -11.12 -10.87 7.84
N THR A 56 -12.31 -10.52 8.33
CA THR A 56 -12.53 -10.07 9.71
C THR A 56 -12.17 -11.18 10.69
N ALA A 57 -12.63 -12.41 10.45
CA ALA A 57 -12.27 -13.55 11.29
C ALA A 57 -10.74 -13.75 11.34
N TYR A 58 -10.05 -13.64 10.20
CA TYR A 58 -8.59 -13.67 10.16
C TYR A 58 -7.96 -12.56 11.02
N LEU A 59 -8.37 -11.30 10.85
CA LEU A 59 -7.84 -10.18 11.63
C LEU A 59 -8.10 -10.36 13.14
N VAL A 60 -9.24 -10.93 13.52
CA VAL A 60 -9.53 -11.27 14.92
C VAL A 60 -8.60 -12.38 15.42
N THR A 61 -8.36 -13.44 14.64
CA THR A 61 -7.39 -14.48 15.05
C THR A 61 -5.98 -13.91 15.20
N ARG A 62 -5.58 -12.99 14.32
CA ARG A 62 -4.31 -12.27 14.39
C ARG A 62 -4.22 -11.42 15.65
N TRP A 63 -5.26 -10.65 15.97
CA TRP A 63 -5.32 -9.82 17.17
C TRP A 63 -5.23 -10.68 18.43
N ILE A 64 -6.02 -11.75 18.52
CA ILE A 64 -6.00 -12.65 19.69
C ILE A 64 -4.61 -13.30 19.84
N ALA A 65 -4.02 -13.78 18.75
CA ALA A 65 -2.68 -14.37 18.77
C ALA A 65 -1.64 -13.35 19.24
N ALA A 66 -1.76 -12.09 18.82
CA ALA A 66 -0.83 -11.03 19.22
C ALA A 66 -0.86 -10.76 20.72
N GLY A 67 -2.06 -10.62 21.29
CA GLY A 67 -2.22 -10.45 22.73
C GLY A 67 -1.72 -11.65 23.53
N GLN A 68 -1.98 -12.87 23.06
CA GLN A 68 -1.47 -14.09 23.70
C GLN A 68 0.06 -14.16 23.66
N ILE A 69 0.67 -13.79 22.53
CA ILE A 69 2.14 -13.76 22.38
C ILE A 69 2.75 -12.77 23.36
N GLU A 70 2.16 -11.58 23.53
CA GLU A 70 2.62 -10.58 24.51
C GLU A 70 2.55 -11.12 25.94
N ILE A 71 1.39 -11.66 26.33
CA ILE A 71 1.18 -12.21 27.67
C ILE A 71 2.20 -13.31 27.97
N LEU A 72 2.35 -14.27 27.04
CA LEU A 72 3.31 -15.37 27.20
C LEU A 72 4.75 -14.87 27.25
N ALA A 73 5.08 -13.80 26.53
CA ALA A 73 6.42 -13.26 26.50
C ALA A 73 6.75 -12.53 27.82
N ARG A 74 5.79 -11.82 28.43
CA ARG A 74 5.92 -11.19 29.75
C ARG A 74 5.94 -12.18 30.91
N GLU A 75 5.10 -13.20 30.87
CA GLU A 75 5.12 -14.27 31.87
C GLU A 75 6.46 -15.02 31.85
N ARG A 76 7.08 -15.17 30.68
CA ARG A 76 8.44 -15.73 30.55
C ARG A 76 9.53 -14.85 31.12
N THR A 77 9.36 -13.53 31.14
CA THR A 77 10.30 -12.59 31.79
C THR A 77 10.06 -12.46 33.30
N GLY A 78 9.09 -13.18 33.85
CA GLY A 78 8.79 -13.22 35.27
C GLY A 78 7.72 -12.22 35.73
N ASP A 79 7.05 -11.52 34.80
CA ASP A 79 5.97 -10.59 35.15
C ASP A 79 4.76 -11.36 35.70
N VAL A 80 4.25 -10.93 36.85
CA VAL A 80 2.99 -11.45 37.42
C VAL A 80 1.84 -10.58 36.94
N LEU A 81 1.11 -11.07 35.94
CA LEU A 81 0.05 -10.32 35.28
C LEU A 81 -1.31 -10.48 35.98
N SER A 82 -1.92 -9.36 36.35
CA SER A 82 -3.31 -9.34 36.83
C SER A 82 -4.29 -9.64 35.70
N GLY A 83 -5.57 -9.88 36.05
CA GLY A 83 -6.62 -10.01 35.05
C GLY A 83 -6.78 -8.76 34.18
N TYR A 84 -6.52 -7.58 34.75
CA TYR A 84 -6.54 -6.31 34.03
C TYR A 84 -5.36 -6.20 33.05
N ASP A 85 -4.15 -6.59 33.46
CA ASP A 85 -2.97 -6.54 32.59
C ASP A 85 -3.13 -7.47 31.39
N ARG A 86 -3.63 -8.69 31.64
CA ARG A 86 -3.95 -9.65 30.56
C ARG A 86 -4.99 -9.08 29.60
N PHE A 87 -6.07 -8.49 30.11
CA PHE A 87 -7.06 -7.83 29.27
C PHE A 87 -6.44 -6.70 28.44
N TRP A 88 -5.60 -5.88 29.06
CA TRP A 88 -4.92 -4.76 28.40
C TRP A 88 -4.04 -5.23 27.25
N PHE A 89 -3.17 -6.21 27.48
CA PHE A 89 -2.30 -6.76 26.44
C PHE A 89 -3.07 -7.43 25.31
N MET A 90 -4.22 -8.03 25.61
CA MET A 90 -5.12 -8.57 24.58
C MET A 90 -5.66 -7.47 23.67
N VAL A 91 -6.09 -6.34 24.21
CA VAL A 91 -6.68 -5.26 23.39
C VAL A 91 -5.63 -4.36 22.75
N SER A 92 -4.44 -4.23 23.31
CA SER A 92 -3.44 -3.26 22.84
C SER A 92 -2.70 -3.66 21.56
N HIS A 93 -2.88 -4.89 21.04
CA HIS A 93 -2.18 -5.43 19.86
C HIS A 93 -3.08 -5.59 18.64
N PRO A 94 -3.57 -4.50 18.05
CA PRO A 94 -4.45 -4.59 16.90
C PRO A 94 -3.70 -5.10 15.67
N PRO A 95 -4.39 -5.67 14.66
CA PRO A 95 -3.76 -6.30 13.51
C PRO A 95 -3.33 -5.24 12.46
N TYR A 96 -2.45 -4.32 12.84
CA TYR A 96 -1.84 -3.32 11.97
C TYR A 96 -0.53 -2.73 12.53
N THR A 97 0.22 -3.54 13.27
CA THR A 97 1.41 -3.14 14.04
C THR A 97 2.72 -3.35 13.27
N ASN A 98 2.69 -4.19 12.24
CA ASN A 98 3.73 -4.35 11.22
C ASN A 98 3.15 -4.10 9.82
N LEU A 99 4.01 -4.01 8.80
CA LEU A 99 3.58 -3.72 7.42
C LEU A 99 2.65 -4.81 6.86
N PHE A 100 2.92 -6.07 7.18
CA PHE A 100 2.09 -7.20 6.73
C PHE A 100 0.65 -7.05 7.22
N ASP A 101 0.46 -6.86 8.52
CA ASP A 101 -0.85 -6.71 9.13
C ASP A 101 -1.51 -5.39 8.70
N ALA A 102 -0.75 -4.30 8.55
CA ALA A 102 -1.25 -3.02 8.05
C ALA A 102 -1.83 -3.11 6.63
N LEU A 103 -1.16 -3.81 5.70
CA LEU A 103 -1.66 -4.01 4.33
C LEU A 103 -2.93 -4.86 4.31
N ASN A 104 -3.01 -5.92 5.12
CA ASN A 104 -4.24 -6.70 5.25
C ASN A 104 -5.37 -5.87 5.88
N PHE A 105 -5.06 -5.03 6.89
CA PHE A 105 -6.04 -4.14 7.51
C PHE A 105 -6.56 -3.07 6.54
N VAL A 106 -5.71 -2.45 5.73
CA VAL A 106 -6.12 -1.49 4.70
C VAL A 106 -7.02 -2.16 3.65
N ALA A 107 -6.67 -3.37 3.21
CA ALA A 107 -7.50 -4.16 2.30
C ALA A 107 -8.88 -4.43 2.90
N TRP A 108 -8.93 -4.83 4.18
CA TRP A 108 -10.18 -5.04 4.92
C TRP A 108 -11.00 -3.76 5.07
N ALA A 109 -10.39 -2.66 5.55
CA ALA A 109 -11.05 -1.39 5.78
C ALA A 109 -11.64 -0.82 4.48
N MET A 110 -10.91 -0.93 3.38
CA MET A 110 -11.38 -0.55 2.04
C MET A 110 -12.58 -1.38 1.60
N MET A 111 -12.57 -2.69 1.81
CA MET A 111 -13.69 -3.55 1.46
C MET A 111 -14.93 -3.31 2.33
N VAL A 112 -14.76 -3.04 3.63
CA VAL A 112 -15.85 -2.62 4.52
C VAL A 112 -16.45 -1.30 4.06
N CYS A 113 -15.61 -0.29 3.82
CA CYS A 113 -16.06 1.02 3.32
C CYS A 113 -16.79 0.87 1.98
N TYR A 114 -16.25 0.06 1.06
CA TYR A 114 -16.87 -0.24 -0.21
C TYR A 114 -18.25 -0.88 -0.06
N LEU A 115 -18.42 -1.90 0.79
CA LEU A 115 -19.74 -2.53 0.99
C LEU A 115 -20.76 -1.58 1.60
N ILE A 116 -20.33 -0.68 2.49
CA ILE A 116 -21.18 0.40 3.02
C ILE A 116 -21.60 1.33 1.87
N ILE A 117 -20.67 1.73 1.01
CA ILE A 117 -20.94 2.57 -0.17
C ILE A 117 -21.91 1.87 -1.12
N GLU A 118 -21.67 0.59 -1.42
CA GLU A 118 -22.51 -0.20 -2.30
C GLU A 118 -23.93 -0.32 -1.74
N ARG A 119 -24.06 -0.61 -0.44
CA ARG A 119 -25.37 -0.71 0.22
C ARG A 119 -26.14 0.61 0.20
N LYS A 120 -25.46 1.73 0.46
CA LYS A 120 -26.10 3.05 0.60
C LYS A 120 -26.42 3.69 -0.75
N TRP A 121 -25.57 3.49 -1.76
CA TRP A 121 -25.68 4.20 -3.04
C TRP A 121 -25.75 3.30 -4.27
N GLY A 122 -25.68 1.97 -4.12
CA GLY A 122 -25.82 1.01 -5.23
C GLY A 122 -24.68 1.05 -6.26
N LEU A 123 -23.48 1.50 -5.86
CA LEU A 123 -22.37 1.76 -6.77
C LEU A 123 -21.45 0.54 -6.98
N ARG A 124 -21.98 -0.47 -7.66
CA ARG A 124 -21.30 -1.78 -7.85
C ARG A 124 -20.07 -1.75 -8.76
N VAL A 125 -19.98 -0.79 -9.69
CA VAL A 125 -18.83 -0.71 -10.61
C VAL A 125 -17.53 -0.40 -9.85
N VAL A 126 -17.61 0.33 -8.75
CA VAL A 126 -16.46 0.58 -7.87
C VAL A 126 -15.98 -0.71 -7.20
N GLY A 127 -16.82 -1.74 -7.09
CA GLY A 127 -16.46 -3.04 -6.50
C GLY A 127 -15.34 -3.74 -7.25
N VAL A 128 -15.30 -3.64 -8.59
CA VAL A 128 -14.19 -4.20 -9.37
C VAL A 128 -12.87 -3.59 -8.92
N LEU A 129 -12.81 -2.25 -8.80
CA LEU A 129 -11.60 -1.53 -8.40
C LEU A 129 -11.27 -1.75 -6.92
N ALA A 130 -12.26 -1.71 -6.04
CA ALA A 130 -12.06 -1.92 -4.60
C ALA A 130 -11.51 -3.32 -4.31
N VAL A 131 -12.11 -4.36 -4.91
CA VAL A 131 -11.65 -5.75 -4.73
C VAL A 131 -10.28 -5.95 -5.37
N ALA A 132 -10.03 -5.39 -6.56
CA ALA A 132 -8.71 -5.46 -7.19
C ALA A 132 -7.61 -4.85 -6.31
N LEU A 133 -7.84 -3.65 -5.78
CA LEU A 133 -6.87 -2.98 -4.91
C LEU A 133 -6.70 -3.73 -3.57
N ALA A 134 -7.76 -4.33 -3.03
CA ALA A 134 -7.67 -5.16 -1.84
C ALA A 134 -6.82 -6.41 -2.10
N LEU A 135 -7.01 -7.09 -3.24
CA LEU A 135 -6.21 -8.23 -3.64
C LEU A 135 -4.74 -7.86 -3.88
N VAL A 136 -4.47 -6.68 -4.47
CA VAL A 136 -3.09 -6.17 -4.62
C VAL A 136 -2.46 -5.96 -3.25
N ALA A 137 -3.13 -5.26 -2.33
CA ALA A 137 -2.61 -5.05 -0.97
C ALA A 137 -2.37 -6.37 -0.20
N MET A 138 -3.27 -7.36 -0.32
CA MET A 138 -3.07 -8.68 0.27
C MET A 138 -1.97 -9.49 -0.44
N GLY A 139 -1.83 -9.33 -1.75
CA GLY A 139 -0.74 -9.92 -2.55
C GLY A 139 0.61 -9.36 -2.11
N GLU A 140 0.73 -8.05 -2.03
CA GLU A 140 1.89 -7.34 -1.50
C GLU A 140 2.22 -7.79 -0.08
N ALA A 141 1.23 -7.84 0.81
CA ALA A 141 1.44 -8.37 2.17
C ALA A 141 2.03 -9.78 2.13
N SER A 142 1.60 -10.65 1.21
CA SER A 142 2.14 -12.01 1.10
C SER A 142 3.62 -12.04 0.68
N LEU A 143 4.08 -11.00 0.00
CA LEU A 143 5.46 -10.80 -0.45
C LEU A 143 6.33 -10.09 0.61
N VAL A 144 5.74 -9.43 1.60
CA VAL A 144 6.46 -8.89 2.75
C VAL A 144 6.97 -10.02 3.64
N THR A 145 8.19 -9.87 4.16
CA THR A 145 8.89 -10.98 4.82
C THR A 145 8.65 -11.06 6.33
N ASP A 146 8.34 -9.95 7.01
CA ASP A 146 7.91 -9.99 8.40
C ASP A 146 6.40 -10.24 8.51
N LYS A 147 6.03 -11.52 8.63
CA LYS A 147 4.66 -11.98 8.90
C LYS A 147 4.46 -12.33 10.37
N GLN A 148 5.53 -12.28 11.16
CA GLN A 148 5.50 -12.73 12.55
C GLN A 148 4.77 -11.69 13.39
N ILE A 149 4.17 -12.15 14.48
CA ILE A 149 3.63 -11.25 15.46
C ILE A 149 4.68 -11.07 16.54
N GLU A 150 5.10 -9.83 16.68
CA GLU A 150 5.98 -9.40 17.74
C GLU A 150 5.19 -8.56 18.75
N PRO A 151 5.62 -8.59 20.02
CA PRO A 151 5.31 -7.56 21.01
C PRO A 151 5.46 -6.13 20.46
N LEU A 152 4.78 -5.15 21.07
CA LEU A 152 4.83 -3.76 20.58
C LEU A 152 6.04 -2.98 21.06
N VAL A 153 6.75 -2.28 20.15
CA VAL A 153 7.92 -1.46 20.55
C VAL A 153 7.48 -0.41 21.56
N PRO A 154 8.35 0.08 22.47
CA PRO A 154 7.93 1.00 23.53
C PRO A 154 7.10 2.19 22.99
N ALA A 155 7.47 2.71 21.83
CA ALA A 155 6.73 3.76 21.15
C ALA A 155 5.29 3.34 20.75
N LEU A 156 5.05 2.07 20.41
CA LEU A 156 3.75 1.52 20.04
C LEU A 156 2.95 0.93 21.22
N GLN A 157 3.51 0.83 22.43
CA GLN A 157 2.83 0.36 23.65
C GLN A 157 1.90 1.43 24.25
N SER A 158 1.02 2.00 23.44
CA SER A 158 0.08 3.03 23.88
C SER A 158 -1.30 2.78 23.32
N TYR A 159 -2.32 3.28 24.02
CA TYR A 159 -3.70 3.21 23.53
C TYR A 159 -3.90 4.04 22.25
N TRP A 160 -2.98 4.97 21.95
CA TRP A 160 -3.06 5.80 20.76
C TRP A 160 -2.99 4.99 19.48
N ILE A 161 -2.21 3.91 19.43
CA ILE A 161 -2.10 3.08 18.22
C ILE A 161 -3.47 2.54 17.76
N LEU A 162 -4.33 2.18 18.73
CA LEU A 162 -5.67 1.63 18.47
C LEU A 162 -6.57 2.62 17.71
N ILE A 163 -6.39 3.91 17.98
CA ILE A 163 -7.28 4.96 17.52
C ILE A 163 -6.63 5.71 16.35
N HIS A 164 -5.42 6.23 16.57
CA HIS A 164 -4.66 7.01 15.59
C HIS A 164 -4.47 6.26 14.28
N VAL A 165 -3.83 5.08 14.33
CA VAL A 165 -3.44 4.33 13.13
C VAL A 165 -4.66 3.73 12.43
N GLY A 166 -5.61 3.18 13.21
CA GLY A 166 -6.87 2.66 12.68
C GLY A 166 -7.67 3.71 11.91
N MET A 167 -7.81 4.92 12.46
CA MET A 167 -8.52 6.02 11.81
C MET A 167 -7.84 6.48 10.52
N LEU A 168 -6.50 6.54 10.50
CA LEU A 168 -5.75 6.90 9.29
C LEU A 168 -5.98 5.88 8.17
N PHE A 169 -5.97 4.58 8.48
CA PHE A 169 -6.22 3.55 7.46
C PHE A 169 -7.65 3.61 6.91
N VAL A 170 -8.66 3.81 7.77
CA VAL A 170 -10.04 4.01 7.31
C VAL A 170 -10.15 5.27 6.45
N SER A 171 -9.49 6.37 6.85
CA SER A 171 -9.46 7.60 6.06
C SER A 171 -8.84 7.38 4.68
N TYR A 172 -7.68 6.73 4.61
CA TYR A 172 -7.01 6.43 3.35
C TYR A 172 -7.84 5.50 2.47
N SER A 173 -8.51 4.50 3.04
CA SER A 173 -9.47 3.66 2.32
C SER A 173 -10.61 4.47 1.67
N LEU A 174 -11.19 5.44 2.40
CA LEU A 174 -12.22 6.32 1.86
C LEU A 174 -11.64 7.20 0.73
N PHE A 175 -10.46 7.80 0.92
CA PHE A 175 -9.80 8.58 -0.11
C PHE A 175 -9.50 7.79 -1.39
N THR A 176 -9.05 6.54 -1.27
CA THR A 176 -8.87 5.63 -2.41
C THR A 176 -10.18 5.41 -3.17
N LEU A 177 -11.28 5.13 -2.46
CA LEU A 177 -12.59 4.92 -3.08
C LEU A 177 -13.14 6.21 -3.72
N GLY A 178 -12.90 7.36 -3.10
CA GLY A 178 -13.23 8.68 -3.65
C GLY A 178 -12.48 8.98 -4.94
N ALA A 179 -11.18 8.68 -4.98
CA ALA A 179 -10.34 8.82 -6.17
C ALA A 179 -10.75 7.84 -7.28
N ALA A 180 -11.10 6.59 -6.93
CA ALA A 180 -11.67 5.64 -7.89
C ALA A 180 -12.96 6.18 -8.52
N CYS A 181 -13.88 6.71 -7.71
CA CYS A 181 -15.09 7.37 -8.22
C CYS A 181 -14.77 8.58 -9.11
N ALA A 182 -13.77 9.39 -8.74
CA ALA A 182 -13.34 10.55 -9.52
C ALA A 182 -12.70 10.16 -10.86
N LEU A 183 -11.92 9.08 -10.90
CA LEU A 183 -11.39 8.53 -12.15
C LEU A 183 -12.51 8.02 -13.06
N LEU A 184 -13.46 7.25 -12.51
CA LEU A 184 -14.63 6.78 -13.26
C LEU A 184 -15.47 7.96 -13.77
N TYR A 185 -15.60 9.03 -12.99
CA TYR A 185 -16.25 10.27 -13.42
C TYR A 185 -15.56 10.88 -14.64
N LEU A 186 -14.23 10.99 -14.62
CA LEU A 186 -13.46 11.54 -15.73
C LEU A 186 -13.64 10.70 -17.00
N VAL A 187 -13.63 9.37 -16.87
CA VAL A 187 -13.91 8.44 -17.98
C VAL A 187 -15.34 8.65 -18.51
N ARG A 188 -16.34 8.66 -17.62
CA ARG A 188 -17.76 8.79 -17.96
C ARG A 188 -18.13 10.12 -18.63
N THR A 189 -17.45 11.20 -18.24
CA THR A 189 -17.66 12.55 -18.78
C THR A 189 -16.88 12.83 -20.06
N GLY A 190 -16.22 11.81 -20.64
CA GLY A 190 -15.54 11.97 -21.92
C GLY A 190 -14.19 12.67 -21.84
N THR A 191 -13.50 12.67 -20.69
CA THR A 191 -12.13 13.20 -20.59
C THR A 191 -11.24 12.49 -21.61
N PRO A 192 -10.49 13.20 -22.49
CA PRO A 192 -9.72 12.57 -23.55
C PRO A 192 -8.82 11.45 -23.03
N THR A 193 -8.85 10.27 -23.66
CA THR A 193 -7.97 9.15 -23.26
C THR A 193 -6.51 9.57 -23.36
N ALA A 194 -6.19 10.49 -24.30
CA ALA A 194 -4.87 11.07 -24.40
C ALA A 194 -4.41 11.76 -23.11
N LEU A 195 -5.27 12.55 -22.48
CA LEU A 195 -4.94 13.21 -21.22
C LEU A 195 -4.75 12.18 -20.09
N LEU A 196 -5.67 11.21 -19.98
CA LEU A 196 -5.56 10.15 -18.97
C LEU A 196 -4.29 9.32 -19.13
N GLY A 197 -3.93 8.96 -20.37
CA GLY A 197 -2.72 8.22 -20.70
C GLY A 197 -1.46 9.04 -20.50
N GLY A 198 -1.46 10.32 -20.88
CA GLY A 198 -0.34 11.22 -20.67
C GLY A 198 -0.01 11.40 -19.19
N VAL A 199 -1.04 11.64 -18.36
CA VAL A 199 -0.89 11.75 -16.90
C VAL A 199 -0.44 10.43 -16.29
N GLN A 200 -1.10 9.31 -16.66
CA GLN A 200 -0.73 7.99 -16.14
C GLN A 200 0.72 7.65 -16.46
N ALA A 201 1.15 7.83 -17.71
CA ALA A 201 2.52 7.55 -18.13
C ALA A 201 3.55 8.46 -17.44
N ALA A 202 3.25 9.75 -17.29
CA ALA A 202 4.13 10.68 -16.57
C ALA A 202 4.30 10.27 -15.10
N VAL A 203 3.20 9.91 -14.42
CA VAL A 203 3.23 9.44 -13.03
C VAL A 203 3.97 8.11 -12.92
N ALA A 204 3.71 7.16 -13.82
CA ALA A 204 4.41 5.87 -13.86
C ALA A 204 5.92 6.04 -14.04
N ALA A 205 6.34 6.89 -14.98
CA ALA A 205 7.75 7.22 -15.20
C ALA A 205 8.39 7.85 -13.96
N LEU A 206 7.70 8.81 -13.33
CA LEU A 206 8.18 9.46 -12.11
C LEU A 206 8.36 8.45 -10.99
N LEU A 207 7.32 7.66 -10.67
CA LEU A 207 7.38 6.68 -9.58
C LEU A 207 8.47 5.63 -9.79
N LEU A 208 8.62 5.09 -11.01
CA LEU A 208 9.69 4.15 -11.32
C LEU A 208 11.10 4.79 -11.23
N SER A 209 11.23 6.06 -11.63
CA SER A 209 12.49 6.79 -11.51
C SER A 209 12.88 7.04 -10.05
N LEU A 210 11.89 7.32 -9.19
CA LEU A 210 12.11 7.50 -7.75
C LEU A 210 12.56 6.20 -7.08
N ILE A 211 11.99 5.07 -7.50
CA ILE A 211 12.31 3.74 -6.96
C ILE A 211 13.79 3.39 -7.13
N GLY A 212 14.34 3.54 -8.33
CA GLY A 212 15.74 3.19 -8.61
C GLY A 212 16.72 4.35 -8.47
N GLY A 213 16.21 5.54 -8.17
CA GLY A 213 16.97 6.77 -8.06
C GLY A 213 17.80 7.11 -9.30
N VAL A 214 18.86 7.90 -9.10
CA VAL A 214 19.77 8.32 -10.18
C VAL A 214 20.47 7.12 -10.81
N LYS A 215 20.82 6.10 -10.02
CA LYS A 215 21.53 4.89 -10.48
C LYS A 215 20.74 4.13 -11.56
N LEU A 216 19.43 4.01 -11.41
CA LEU A 216 18.57 3.43 -12.45
C LEU A 216 18.62 4.22 -13.76
N LEU A 217 18.66 5.55 -13.68
CA LEU A 217 18.69 6.42 -14.86
C LEU A 217 20.07 6.48 -15.53
N THR A 218 21.16 6.42 -14.77
CA THR A 218 22.53 6.58 -15.29
C THR A 218 23.19 5.26 -15.65
N GLN A 219 22.93 4.20 -14.88
CA GLN A 219 23.62 2.91 -14.98
C GLN A 219 22.66 1.75 -15.28
N ALA A 220 21.35 2.01 -15.42
CA ALA A 220 20.34 0.97 -15.57
C ALA A 220 20.40 -0.08 -14.45
N THR A 221 20.67 0.35 -13.21
CA THR A 221 20.78 -0.51 -12.04
C THR A 221 19.55 -0.38 -11.15
N PHE A 222 18.97 -1.52 -10.78
CA PHE A 222 17.93 -1.62 -9.77
C PHE A 222 18.51 -2.37 -8.59
N GLU A 223 18.60 -1.72 -7.45
CA GLU A 223 19.22 -2.28 -6.25
C GLU A 223 18.16 -2.74 -5.26
N MET A 224 18.45 -3.81 -4.56
CA MET A 224 17.62 -4.32 -3.47
C MET A 224 18.51 -4.71 -2.30
N ALA A 225 17.95 -4.59 -1.09
CA ALA A 225 18.61 -5.13 0.08
C ALA A 225 18.53 -6.66 0.04
N PRO A 226 19.66 -7.38 0.14
CA PRO A 226 19.60 -8.76 0.52
C PRO A 226 19.12 -8.85 1.98
N GLY A 227 18.57 -9.99 2.33
CA GLY A 227 18.15 -10.29 3.68
C GLY A 227 18.49 -11.72 4.04
N TRP A 228 18.64 -11.95 5.33
CA TRP A 228 18.72 -13.29 5.90
C TRP A 228 17.87 -13.34 7.16
N GLN A 229 17.58 -14.54 7.61
CA GLN A 229 16.91 -14.74 8.89
C GLN A 229 17.90 -14.39 9.99
N HIS A 230 17.76 -13.20 10.56
CA HIS A 230 18.54 -12.76 11.69
C HIS A 230 17.76 -12.98 12.96
N GLN A 231 18.49 -13.32 14.00
CA GLN A 231 17.99 -13.26 15.37
C GLN A 231 18.22 -11.85 15.90
N ILE A 232 17.23 -10.98 15.72
CA ILE A 232 17.30 -9.65 16.33
C ILE A 232 16.87 -9.77 17.79
N GLN A 233 17.56 -9.02 18.65
CA GLN A 233 17.07 -8.86 20.00
C GLN A 233 15.70 -8.20 19.91
N SER A 234 14.69 -8.88 20.46
CA SER A 234 13.35 -8.35 20.57
C SER A 234 13.45 -6.98 21.21
N ARG A 235 12.99 -5.94 20.51
CA ARG A 235 12.96 -4.53 21.00
C ARG A 235 12.05 -4.33 22.22
N LEU A 236 11.59 -5.44 22.80
CA LEU A 236 10.32 -5.64 23.48
C LEU A 236 10.51 -6.57 24.67
N HIS A 237 11.35 -7.59 24.48
CA HIS A 237 11.67 -8.59 25.48
C HIS A 237 13.19 -8.74 25.54
N ALA A 238 13.81 -8.13 26.55
CA ALA A 238 15.24 -8.25 26.79
C ALA A 238 15.63 -9.73 26.90
N GLY A 239 16.58 -10.18 26.07
CA GLY A 239 17.05 -11.57 26.04
C GLY A 239 16.26 -12.52 25.14
N LYS A 240 15.11 -12.09 24.58
CA LYS A 240 14.40 -12.85 23.55
C LYS A 240 14.94 -12.49 22.17
N LEU A 241 15.34 -13.49 21.40
CA LEU A 241 15.75 -13.34 20.01
C LEU A 241 14.58 -13.66 19.08
N LEU A 242 14.41 -12.86 18.03
CA LEU A 242 13.34 -12.99 17.04
C LEU A 242 13.95 -13.29 15.69
N ASP A 243 13.46 -14.37 15.08
CA ASP A 243 13.83 -14.76 13.72
C ASP A 243 13.08 -13.89 12.72
N VAL A 244 13.73 -12.82 12.27
CA VAL A 244 13.19 -11.92 11.25
C VAL A 244 14.07 -11.92 10.02
N THR A 245 13.46 -11.92 8.85
CA THR A 245 14.20 -11.62 7.64
C THR A 245 14.16 -10.12 7.42
N THR A 246 15.28 -9.47 7.66
CA THR A 246 15.43 -8.01 7.51
C THR A 246 16.45 -7.70 6.43
N ALA A 247 16.48 -6.44 5.98
CA ALA A 247 17.54 -5.95 5.12
C ALA A 247 18.86 -6.01 5.90
N VAL A 248 19.93 -6.50 5.28
CA VAL A 248 21.27 -6.54 5.88
C VAL A 248 21.84 -5.13 5.99
N HIS A 249 22.51 -4.85 7.10
CA HIS A 249 23.21 -3.59 7.31
C HIS A 249 24.73 -3.76 7.37
N VAL A 250 25.42 -2.76 6.82
CA VAL A 250 26.89 -2.68 6.83
C VAL A 250 27.33 -1.37 7.46
N MET A 251 28.44 -1.41 8.18
CA MET A 251 29.04 -0.24 8.81
C MET A 251 29.74 0.60 7.75
N VAL A 252 29.47 1.91 7.75
CA VAL A 252 30.18 2.85 6.88
C VAL A 252 31.61 3.05 7.41
N GLN A 253 32.62 2.85 6.56
CA GLN A 253 34.01 2.99 6.96
C GLN A 253 34.28 4.40 7.52
N GLY A 254 34.73 4.48 8.79
CA GLY A 254 34.97 5.75 9.49
C GLY A 254 33.73 6.38 10.13
N SER A 255 32.60 5.67 10.21
CA SER A 255 31.36 6.13 10.83
C SER A 255 30.72 5.01 11.67
N GLU A 256 30.09 5.36 12.79
CA GLU A 256 29.32 4.41 13.61
C GLU A 256 27.92 4.11 13.01
N LYS A 257 27.57 4.73 11.88
CA LYS A 257 26.29 4.48 11.21
C LYS A 257 26.32 3.18 10.41
N ALA A 258 25.34 2.32 10.71
CA ALA A 258 24.97 1.19 9.87
C ALA A 258 24.05 1.68 8.73
N VAL A 259 24.26 1.20 7.51
CA VAL A 259 23.43 1.50 6.34
C VAL A 259 22.97 0.22 5.67
N LYS A 260 21.79 0.26 5.05
CA LYS A 260 21.30 -0.87 4.25
C LYS A 260 22.32 -1.24 3.17
N PHE A 261 22.76 -2.48 3.19
CA PHE A 261 23.55 -3.03 2.12
C PHE A 261 22.64 -3.26 0.92
N LEU A 262 22.91 -2.57 -0.19
CA LEU A 262 22.13 -2.67 -1.42
C LEU A 262 22.96 -3.39 -2.48
N THR A 263 22.37 -4.39 -3.12
CA THR A 263 23.01 -5.14 -4.21
C THR A 263 22.20 -4.97 -5.50
N PRO A 264 22.87 -4.76 -6.65
CA PRO A 264 22.18 -4.67 -7.93
C PRO A 264 21.55 -6.01 -8.31
N VAL A 265 20.28 -5.99 -8.71
CA VAL A 265 19.59 -7.15 -9.27
C VAL A 265 19.90 -7.24 -10.76
N SER A 266 20.74 -8.21 -11.11
CA SER A 266 21.25 -8.37 -12.48
C SER A 266 20.13 -8.55 -13.51
N GLY A 267 20.16 -7.68 -14.53
CA GLY A 267 19.25 -7.72 -15.68
C GLY A 267 17.89 -7.05 -15.48
N VAL A 268 17.48 -6.69 -14.26
CA VAL A 268 16.16 -6.06 -14.02
C VAL A 268 16.16 -4.57 -14.39
N GLY A 269 17.23 -3.85 -14.02
CA GLY A 269 17.32 -2.41 -14.21
C GLY A 269 17.17 -1.94 -15.67
N PRO A 270 17.72 -2.62 -16.70
CA PRO A 270 17.45 -2.28 -18.10
C PRO A 270 15.97 -2.32 -18.49
N PHE A 271 15.19 -3.28 -17.98
CA PHE A 271 13.74 -3.35 -18.26
C PHE A 271 12.96 -2.23 -17.57
N LEU A 272 13.33 -1.89 -16.32
CA LEU A 272 12.73 -0.76 -15.62
C LEU A 272 13.08 0.57 -16.28
N LEU A 273 14.34 0.75 -16.70
CA LEU A 273 14.77 1.93 -17.45
C LEU A 273 14.04 2.03 -18.80
N ALA A 274 13.93 0.93 -19.53
CA ALA A 274 13.16 0.87 -20.77
C ALA A 274 11.69 1.26 -20.53
N ALA A 275 11.07 0.75 -19.46
CA ALA A 275 9.71 1.13 -19.08
C ALA A 275 9.60 2.63 -18.79
N VAL A 276 10.51 3.21 -18.01
CA VAL A 276 10.58 4.66 -17.73
C VAL A 276 10.65 5.46 -19.03
N LEU A 277 11.60 5.14 -19.92
CA LEU A 277 11.78 5.86 -21.18
C LEU A 277 10.55 5.75 -22.09
N LEU A 278 9.94 4.57 -22.17
CA LEU A 278 8.73 4.33 -22.95
C LEU A 278 7.52 5.09 -22.38
N PHE A 279 7.40 5.17 -21.06
CA PHE A 279 6.36 5.98 -20.42
C PHE A 279 6.59 7.47 -20.60
N ILE A 280 7.84 7.97 -20.52
CA ILE A 280 8.17 9.37 -20.84
C ILE A 280 7.81 9.68 -22.30
N ALA A 281 8.21 8.82 -23.24
CA ALA A 281 7.88 8.99 -24.65
C ALA A 281 6.36 8.95 -24.88
N GLY A 282 5.65 8.02 -24.24
CA GLY A 282 4.19 7.94 -24.27
C GLY A 282 3.52 9.20 -23.75
N ALA A 283 3.99 9.72 -22.61
CA ALA A 283 3.51 10.97 -22.03
C ALA A 283 3.73 12.16 -22.98
N ILE A 284 4.93 12.30 -23.55
CA ILE A 284 5.24 13.36 -24.53
C ILE A 284 4.32 13.27 -25.75
N VAL A 285 4.13 12.08 -26.31
CA VAL A 285 3.26 11.88 -27.48
C VAL A 285 1.81 12.30 -27.15
N TYR A 286 1.31 11.89 -25.98
CA TYR A 286 -0.05 12.22 -25.56
C TYR A 286 -0.24 13.71 -25.24
N PHE A 287 0.73 14.37 -24.59
CA PHE A 287 0.62 15.80 -24.30
C PHE A 287 0.80 16.68 -25.55
N ARG A 288 1.56 16.22 -26.55
CA ARG A 288 1.74 16.94 -27.82
C ARG A 288 0.55 16.77 -28.77
N ARG A 289 -0.08 15.59 -28.78
CA ARG A 289 -1.27 15.33 -29.60
C ARG A 289 -2.51 15.69 -28.80
N ARG A 290 -2.97 16.93 -28.95
CA ARG A 290 -4.23 17.45 -28.38
C ARG A 290 -5.52 16.79 -28.93
N GLU A 291 -5.42 15.79 -29.79
CA GLU A 291 -6.59 15.08 -30.34
C GLU A 291 -7.42 14.44 -29.22
N GLU A 292 -8.74 14.48 -29.36
CA GLU A 292 -9.70 14.02 -28.34
C GLU A 292 -9.68 12.49 -28.10
N GLY A 293 -8.97 11.74 -28.96
CA GLY A 293 -8.93 10.27 -28.99
C GLY A 293 -7.63 9.62 -28.49
N THR A 294 -7.54 8.30 -28.61
CA THR A 294 -6.34 7.52 -28.32
C THR A 294 -5.33 7.64 -29.46
N SER A 295 -4.17 8.26 -29.19
CA SER A 295 -3.02 8.11 -30.08
C SER A 295 -2.59 6.65 -30.15
N ALA A 296 -2.67 6.03 -31.33
CA ALA A 296 -2.20 4.66 -31.54
C ALA A 296 -0.69 4.50 -31.24
N LEU A 297 0.11 5.55 -31.45
CA LEU A 297 1.52 5.56 -31.07
C LEU A 297 1.67 5.65 -29.54
N GLY A 298 0.99 6.60 -28.89
CA GLY A 298 1.04 6.75 -27.43
C GLY A 298 0.60 5.48 -26.70
N TYR A 299 -0.47 4.85 -27.17
CA TYR A 299 -0.97 3.59 -26.60
C TYR A 299 0.05 2.46 -26.75
N ARG A 300 0.65 2.29 -27.93
CA ARG A 300 1.70 1.28 -28.16
C ARG A 300 2.92 1.53 -27.30
N LEU A 301 3.34 2.78 -27.09
CA LEU A 301 4.46 3.11 -26.21
C LEU A 301 4.17 2.72 -24.76
N ILE A 302 2.99 3.07 -24.23
CA ILE A 302 2.59 2.68 -22.87
C ILE A 302 2.48 1.15 -22.77
N LEU A 303 1.91 0.47 -23.77
CA LEU A 303 1.82 -0.98 -23.80
C LEU A 303 3.20 -1.65 -23.81
N SER A 304 4.14 -1.13 -24.61
CA SER A 304 5.53 -1.60 -24.61
C SER A 304 6.22 -1.34 -23.27
N GLY A 305 5.99 -0.18 -22.65
CA GLY A 305 6.50 0.14 -21.32
C GLY A 305 5.95 -0.81 -20.26
N PHE A 306 4.65 -1.14 -20.34
CA PHE A 306 4.01 -2.12 -19.49
C PHE A 306 4.56 -3.54 -19.69
N ALA A 307 4.82 -3.94 -20.93
CA ALA A 307 5.45 -5.22 -21.24
C ALA A 307 6.87 -5.30 -20.68
N ALA A 308 7.68 -4.24 -20.84
CA ALA A 308 9.01 -4.14 -20.26
C ALA A 308 8.96 -4.22 -18.73
N LEU A 309 8.07 -3.47 -18.09
CA LEU A 309 7.85 -3.52 -16.64
C LEU A 309 7.45 -4.92 -16.18
N THR A 310 6.55 -5.58 -16.90
CA THR A 310 6.10 -6.95 -16.58
C THR A 310 7.24 -7.95 -16.70
N PHE A 311 8.05 -7.88 -17.76
CA PHE A 311 9.23 -8.73 -17.90
C PHE A 311 10.26 -8.46 -16.80
N GLY A 312 10.52 -7.20 -16.47
CA GLY A 312 11.39 -6.80 -15.36
C GLY A 312 10.90 -7.36 -14.02
N LEU A 313 9.59 -7.31 -13.74
CA LEU A 313 9.00 -7.87 -12.53
C LEU A 313 9.08 -9.40 -12.49
N LEU A 314 8.82 -10.09 -13.61
CA LEU A 314 8.98 -11.55 -13.69
C LEU A 314 10.43 -11.97 -13.49
N LEU A 315 11.37 -11.28 -14.12
CA LEU A 315 12.80 -11.51 -13.93
C LEU A 315 13.20 -11.23 -12.48
N LEU A 316 12.68 -10.17 -11.87
CA LEU A 316 12.93 -9.85 -10.47
C LEU A 316 12.48 -10.99 -9.55
N VAL A 317 11.23 -11.44 -9.69
CA VAL A 317 10.69 -12.57 -8.92
C VAL A 317 11.53 -13.82 -9.15
N TYR A 318 11.88 -14.13 -10.40
CA TYR A 318 12.76 -15.24 -10.74
C TYR A 318 14.13 -15.14 -10.05
N ARG A 319 14.76 -13.96 -10.06
CA ARG A 319 16.05 -13.70 -9.41
C ARG A 319 15.99 -13.84 -7.89
N ILE A 320 14.91 -13.41 -7.27
CA ILE A 320 14.71 -13.55 -5.82
C ILE A 320 14.57 -15.02 -5.45
N VAL A 321 13.66 -15.75 -6.12
CA VAL A 321 13.38 -17.16 -5.86
C VAL A 321 14.62 -18.04 -6.08
N ASN A 322 15.44 -17.70 -7.08
CA ASN A 322 16.66 -18.44 -7.42
C ASN A 322 17.94 -17.73 -6.95
N SER A 323 17.85 -16.85 -5.96
CA SER A 323 19.03 -16.10 -5.51
C SER A 323 20.03 -17.05 -4.84
N PRO A 324 21.30 -17.08 -5.29
CA PRO A 324 22.34 -17.79 -4.57
C PRO A 324 22.61 -17.09 -3.24
N GLU A 325 23.31 -17.81 -2.37
CA GLU A 325 23.87 -17.21 -1.17
C GLU A 325 24.90 -16.14 -1.53
N ILE A 326 24.67 -14.93 -1.01
CA ILE A 326 25.50 -13.75 -1.15
C ILE A 326 26.45 -13.75 0.05
N ILE A 327 27.74 -13.83 -0.25
CA ILE A 327 28.82 -13.70 0.72
C ILE A 327 29.46 -12.33 0.48
N LEU A 328 29.54 -11.51 1.54
CA LEU A 328 30.17 -10.20 1.45
C LEU A 328 31.69 -10.33 1.42
N PRO A 329 32.41 -9.44 0.72
CA PRO A 329 33.87 -9.33 0.82
C PRO A 329 34.32 -9.09 2.27
N ALA A 330 35.51 -9.59 2.64
CA ALA A 330 36.01 -9.53 4.01
C ALA A 330 36.23 -8.10 4.52
N GLU A 331 36.36 -7.13 3.61
CA GLU A 331 36.53 -5.71 3.92
C GLU A 331 35.23 -5.04 4.35
N VAL A 332 34.07 -5.62 4.01
CA VAL A 332 32.76 -5.07 4.37
C VAL A 332 32.41 -5.49 5.80
N GLN A 333 32.47 -4.52 6.71
CA GLN A 333 32.08 -4.74 8.09
C GLN A 333 30.56 -4.79 8.21
N LEU A 334 30.06 -5.94 8.64
CA LEU A 334 28.66 -6.13 9.00
C LEU A 334 28.30 -5.33 10.26
N ALA A 335 27.06 -4.85 10.33
CA ALA A 335 26.55 -4.26 11.56
C ALA A 335 26.47 -5.32 12.68
N PRO A 336 26.54 -4.93 13.97
CA PRO A 336 26.46 -5.87 15.08
C PRO A 336 25.20 -6.75 15.00
N GLY A 337 25.37 -8.08 15.06
CA GLY A 337 24.27 -9.05 14.99
C GLY A 337 23.95 -9.57 13.59
N GLU A 338 24.45 -8.92 12.54
CA GLU A 338 24.33 -9.39 11.16
C GLU A 338 25.29 -10.56 10.89
N HIS A 339 24.78 -11.62 10.28
CA HIS A 339 25.57 -12.81 9.95
C HIS A 339 25.05 -13.45 8.67
N GLY A 340 25.98 -13.84 7.79
CA GLY A 340 25.68 -14.49 6.52
C GLY A 340 25.58 -16.01 6.64
N PRO A 341 25.33 -16.71 5.52
CA PRO A 341 25.18 -16.16 4.16
C PRO A 341 23.86 -15.39 3.96
N PHE A 342 23.79 -14.49 2.98
CA PHE A 342 22.57 -13.69 2.72
C PHE A 342 21.86 -14.13 1.45
N LYS A 343 20.57 -13.83 1.27
CA LYS A 343 19.88 -14.06 -0.02
C LYS A 343 19.16 -12.80 -0.47
N LEU A 344 18.82 -12.70 -1.76
CA LEU A 344 18.00 -11.59 -2.21
C LEU A 344 16.60 -11.75 -1.60
N SER A 345 16.13 -10.74 -0.88
CA SER A 345 14.87 -10.83 -0.13
C SER A 345 13.96 -9.64 -0.42
N LEU A 346 12.66 -9.84 -0.17
CA LEU A 346 11.63 -8.81 -0.23
C LEU A 346 11.43 -8.07 1.10
N ALA A 347 12.32 -8.32 2.06
CA ALA A 347 12.21 -8.02 3.49
C ALA A 347 11.74 -6.62 3.90
N SER A 348 11.92 -5.60 3.08
CA SER A 348 11.38 -4.27 3.39
C SER A 348 11.41 -3.40 2.14
N ASN A 349 10.70 -3.82 1.08
CA ASN A 349 10.77 -3.12 -0.19
C ASN A 349 9.47 -2.41 -0.56
N TYR A 350 9.29 -1.19 -0.04
CA TYR A 350 8.27 -0.25 -0.52
C TYR A 350 8.35 -0.05 -2.04
N ALA A 351 9.50 -0.32 -2.68
CA ALA A 351 9.62 -0.27 -4.13
C ALA A 351 8.78 -1.33 -4.83
N LEU A 352 8.61 -2.52 -4.25
CA LEU A 352 7.73 -3.53 -4.86
C LEU A 352 6.28 -3.09 -4.86
N GLY A 353 5.81 -2.53 -3.74
CA GLY A 353 4.45 -2.01 -3.68
C GLY A 353 4.23 -0.88 -4.69
N LEU A 354 5.23 0.01 -4.85
CA LEU A 354 5.15 1.06 -5.87
C LEU A 354 5.24 0.50 -7.31
N ILE A 355 6.06 -0.51 -7.56
CA ILE A 355 6.10 -1.21 -8.85
C ILE A 355 4.75 -1.86 -9.14
N ALA A 356 4.14 -2.54 -8.15
CA ALA A 356 2.83 -3.16 -8.27
C ALA A 356 1.71 -2.12 -8.50
N LEU A 357 1.78 -0.96 -7.83
CA LEU A 357 0.88 0.16 -8.07
C LEU A 357 1.05 0.75 -9.48
N VAL A 358 2.27 0.94 -9.95
CA VAL A 358 2.56 1.39 -11.34
C VAL A 358 2.04 0.36 -12.33
N TRP A 359 2.29 -0.92 -12.10
CA TRP A 359 1.81 -2.02 -12.93
C TRP A 359 0.28 -2.04 -12.99
N GLY A 360 -0.39 -2.02 -11.84
CA GLY A 360 -1.85 -2.06 -11.73
C GLY A 360 -2.54 -0.84 -12.34
N SER A 361 -2.01 0.36 -12.10
CA SER A 361 -2.53 1.60 -12.69
C SER A 361 -2.31 1.66 -14.20
N THR A 362 -1.18 1.17 -14.71
CA THR A 362 -0.91 1.07 -16.15
C THR A 362 -1.84 0.05 -16.81
N LEU A 363 -2.01 -1.13 -16.22
CA LEU A 363 -2.97 -2.13 -16.70
C LEU A 363 -4.39 -1.56 -16.71
N GLY A 364 -4.78 -0.89 -15.62
CA GLY A 364 -6.07 -0.22 -15.51
C GLY A 364 -6.29 0.81 -16.61
N PHE A 365 -5.28 1.62 -16.94
CA PHE A 365 -5.33 2.54 -18.08
C PHE A 365 -5.46 1.80 -19.42
N LEU A 366 -4.64 0.79 -19.68
CA LEU A 366 -4.68 0.02 -20.93
C LEU A 366 -6.06 -0.61 -21.15
N LEU A 367 -6.63 -1.23 -20.12
CA LEU A 367 -7.98 -1.80 -20.15
C LEU A 367 -9.04 -0.72 -20.33
N THR A 368 -8.91 0.41 -19.64
CA THR A 368 -9.84 1.55 -19.77
C THR A 368 -9.81 2.14 -21.18
N ALA A 369 -8.62 2.26 -21.78
CA ALA A 369 -8.46 2.75 -23.13
C ALA A 369 -9.01 1.75 -24.18
N LEU A 370 -8.82 0.44 -23.95
CA LEU A 370 -9.30 -0.62 -24.84
C LEU A 370 -10.83 -0.79 -24.78
N PHE A 371 -11.42 -0.67 -23.59
CA PHE A 371 -12.85 -0.92 -23.35
C PHE A 371 -13.62 0.36 -22.98
N ARG A 372 -13.13 1.52 -23.43
CA ARG A 372 -13.61 2.83 -22.97
C ARG A 372 -15.11 3.00 -23.08
N ASP A 373 -15.67 2.76 -24.27
CA ASP A 373 -17.08 3.01 -24.54
C ASP A 373 -17.97 2.09 -23.69
N ARG A 374 -17.63 0.80 -23.63
CA ARG A 374 -18.32 -0.18 -22.80
C ARG A 374 -18.28 0.18 -21.31
N ILE A 375 -17.11 0.61 -20.81
CA ILE A 375 -16.96 1.06 -19.42
C ILE A 375 -17.81 2.31 -19.21
N ALA A 376 -17.70 3.32 -20.07
CA ALA A 376 -18.45 4.57 -19.95
C ALA A 376 -19.97 4.36 -19.99
N GLU A 377 -20.48 3.48 -20.84
CA GLU A 377 -21.91 3.13 -20.92
C GLU A 377 -22.40 2.36 -19.68
N SER A 378 -21.54 1.53 -19.09
CA SER A 378 -21.88 0.77 -17.88
C SER A 378 -21.86 1.61 -16.60
N LEU A 379 -21.23 2.78 -16.64
CA LEU A 379 -21.09 3.67 -15.51
C LEU A 379 -22.38 4.47 -15.25
N PRO A 380 -22.73 4.72 -13.98
CA PRO A 380 -23.92 5.49 -13.65
C PRO A 380 -23.78 6.96 -14.05
N ASP A 381 -24.83 7.74 -13.78
CA ASP A 381 -24.82 9.18 -13.97
C ASP A 381 -23.55 9.83 -13.37
N PRO A 382 -22.82 10.67 -14.13
CA PRO A 382 -21.66 11.39 -13.62
C PRO A 382 -21.92 12.14 -12.31
N ARG A 383 -23.09 12.77 -12.15
CA ARG A 383 -23.46 13.49 -10.92
C ARG A 383 -23.45 12.55 -9.71
N LYS A 384 -23.86 11.30 -9.90
CA LYS A 384 -23.83 10.29 -8.84
C LYS A 384 -22.40 9.91 -8.44
N LEU A 385 -21.49 9.78 -9.41
CA LEU A 385 -20.06 9.53 -9.13
C LEU A 385 -19.46 10.72 -8.37
N GLU A 386 -19.76 11.93 -8.81
CA GLU A 386 -19.30 13.18 -8.20
C GLU A 386 -19.80 13.33 -6.75
N ASP A 387 -21.09 13.07 -6.51
CA ASP A 387 -21.70 13.09 -5.19
C ASP A 387 -21.06 12.07 -4.25
N ILE A 388 -20.80 10.86 -4.74
CA ILE A 388 -20.18 9.80 -3.92
C ILE A 388 -18.73 10.15 -3.63
N THR A 389 -17.96 10.65 -4.62
CA THR A 389 -16.60 11.17 -4.40
C THR A 389 -16.59 12.20 -3.27
N TYR A 390 -17.47 13.20 -3.33
CA TYR A 390 -17.57 14.21 -2.28
C TYR A 390 -17.94 13.61 -0.91
N ARG A 391 -18.99 12.78 -0.85
CA ARG A 391 -19.48 12.17 0.41
C ARG A 391 -18.45 11.28 1.09
N VAL A 392 -17.65 10.57 0.30
CA VAL A 392 -16.60 9.69 0.82
C VAL A 392 -15.40 10.50 1.29
N ILE A 393 -14.98 11.53 0.54
CA ILE A 393 -13.87 12.40 0.94
C ILE A 393 -14.22 13.23 2.19
N ILE A 394 -15.42 13.80 2.27
CA ILE A 394 -15.84 14.56 3.46
C ILE A 394 -16.04 13.65 4.69
N ALA A 395 -16.29 12.36 4.50
CA ALA A 395 -16.30 11.39 5.60
C ALA A 395 -14.88 11.01 6.05
N GLY A 396 -13.93 10.90 5.11
CA GLY A 396 -12.53 10.58 5.42
C GLY A 396 -11.77 11.74 6.07
N TRP A 397 -12.00 12.98 5.64
CA TRP A 397 -11.21 14.13 6.11
C TRP A 397 -11.26 14.38 7.63
N PRO A 398 -12.40 14.26 8.33
CA PRO A 398 -12.43 14.30 9.79
C PRO A 398 -11.63 13.17 10.43
N LEU A 399 -11.66 11.95 9.86
CA LEU A 399 -10.87 10.82 10.36
C LEU A 399 -9.37 11.07 10.19
N LEU A 400 -8.94 11.66 9.06
CA LEU A 400 -7.57 12.13 8.88
C LEU A 400 -7.20 13.17 9.94
N THR A 401 -8.08 14.15 10.18
CA THR A 401 -7.85 15.24 11.13
C THR A 401 -7.67 14.71 12.55
N ILE A 402 -8.61 13.85 13.00
CA ILE A 402 -8.52 13.21 14.31
C ILE A 402 -7.26 12.34 14.35
N GLY A 403 -6.99 11.58 13.30
CA GLY A 403 -5.74 10.82 13.15
C GLY A 403 -4.51 11.69 13.42
N ILE A 404 -4.31 12.78 12.68
CA ILE A 404 -3.15 13.66 12.84
C ILE A 404 -3.07 14.24 14.25
N VAL A 405 -4.18 14.73 14.82
CA VAL A 405 -4.21 15.29 16.19
C VAL A 405 -3.80 14.24 17.22
N MET A 406 -4.40 13.04 17.16
CA MET A 406 -4.10 11.94 18.07
C MET A 406 -2.66 11.44 17.89
N GLY A 407 -2.12 11.51 16.66
CA GLY A 407 -0.72 11.21 16.38
C GLY A 407 0.23 12.22 17.04
N GLY A 408 -0.13 13.50 17.03
CA GLY A 408 0.61 14.52 17.76
C GLY A 408 0.56 14.33 19.27
N MET A 409 -0.59 13.94 19.82
CA MET A 409 -0.71 13.61 21.25
C MET A 409 0.21 12.44 21.64
N TRP A 410 0.19 11.38 20.84
CA TRP A 410 1.11 10.26 20.97
C TRP A 410 2.58 10.69 20.87
N ALA A 411 2.93 11.52 19.89
CA ALA A 411 4.30 12.03 19.72
C ALA A 411 4.75 12.83 20.95
N ASN A 412 3.84 13.58 21.59
CA ASN A 412 4.15 14.32 22.81
C ASN A 412 4.43 13.38 23.99
N GLU A 413 3.68 12.31 24.13
CA GLU A 413 3.93 11.29 25.16
C GLU A 413 5.21 10.50 24.91
N ALA A 414 5.50 10.15 23.65
CA ALA A 414 6.65 9.34 23.29
C ALA A 414 7.97 10.14 23.25
N TRP A 415 7.93 11.39 22.76
CA TRP A 415 9.11 12.19 22.43
C TRP A 415 9.14 13.57 23.07
N GLY A 416 8.15 13.92 23.91
CA GLY A 416 8.09 15.21 24.60
C GLY A 416 7.72 16.40 23.70
N ARG A 417 7.22 16.17 22.48
CA ARG A 417 6.76 17.21 21.55
C ARG A 417 5.62 16.74 20.65
N PHE A 418 4.67 17.61 20.34
CA PHE A 418 3.53 17.28 19.47
C PHE A 418 3.85 17.16 17.98
N TRP A 419 4.90 17.84 17.53
CA TRP A 419 5.27 17.91 16.12
C TRP A 419 6.76 18.17 15.98
N GLY A 420 7.32 17.65 14.89
CA GLY A 420 8.73 17.59 14.65
C GLY A 420 9.19 17.82 13.22
N TRP A 421 8.27 18.08 12.29
CA TRP A 421 8.57 18.36 10.88
C TRP A 421 9.36 17.25 10.19
N ASP A 422 9.28 16.01 10.69
CA ASP A 422 9.84 14.90 9.95
C ASP A 422 9.03 14.68 8.65
N PRO A 423 9.57 13.91 7.70
CA PRO A 423 8.88 13.65 6.45
C PRO A 423 7.45 13.12 6.59
N LYS A 424 7.15 12.19 7.50
CA LYS A 424 5.78 11.63 7.61
C LYS A 424 4.80 12.64 8.14
N GLU A 425 5.19 13.37 9.19
CA GLU A 425 4.39 14.47 9.73
C GLU A 425 4.12 15.54 8.67
N THR A 426 5.18 16.00 7.99
CA THR A 426 5.07 17.03 6.93
C THR A 426 4.14 16.59 5.81
N TRP A 427 4.26 15.36 5.32
CA TRP A 427 3.41 14.85 4.25
C TRP A 427 1.97 14.53 4.69
N ALA A 428 1.76 14.18 5.97
CA ALA A 428 0.42 14.10 6.54
C ALA A 428 -0.27 15.48 6.54
N LEU A 429 0.45 16.55 6.89
CA LEU A 429 -0.07 17.92 6.81
C LEU A 429 -0.35 18.33 5.36
N ILE A 430 0.56 18.03 4.42
CA ILE A 430 0.33 18.30 2.99
C ILE A 430 -0.92 17.57 2.49
N THR A 431 -1.08 16.29 2.82
CA THR A 431 -2.28 15.51 2.49
C THR A 431 -3.55 16.17 3.04
N TRP A 432 -3.51 16.61 4.30
CA TRP A 432 -4.63 17.30 4.93
C TRP A 432 -4.98 18.60 4.20
N VAL A 433 -3.98 19.43 3.86
CA VAL A 433 -4.16 20.71 3.15
C VAL A 433 -4.73 20.48 1.75
N VAL A 434 -4.25 19.48 1.03
CA VAL A 434 -4.74 19.18 -0.33
C VAL A 434 -6.21 18.73 -0.30
N TYR A 435 -6.61 17.88 0.65
CA TYR A 435 -8.01 17.50 0.80
C TYR A 435 -8.89 18.63 1.35
N ALA A 436 -8.37 19.48 2.23
CA ALA A 436 -9.06 20.69 2.66
C ALA A 436 -9.29 21.62 1.47
N GLY A 437 -8.30 21.78 0.58
CA GLY A 437 -8.42 22.50 -0.68
C GLY A 437 -9.49 21.91 -1.59
N TYR A 438 -9.51 20.58 -1.79
CA TYR A 438 -10.59 19.91 -2.51
C TYR A 438 -11.96 20.25 -1.91
N LEU A 439 -12.14 20.09 -0.60
CA LEU A 439 -13.41 20.38 0.07
C LEU A 439 -13.79 21.87 -0.02
N HIS A 440 -12.83 22.77 0.05
CA HIS A 440 -13.05 24.20 -0.13
C HIS A 440 -13.57 24.52 -1.54
N THR A 441 -13.01 23.89 -2.59
CA THR A 441 -13.56 24.05 -3.96
C THR A 441 -15.01 23.54 -4.07
N ARG A 442 -15.36 22.48 -3.34
CA ARG A 442 -16.70 21.87 -3.36
C ARG A 442 -17.73 22.67 -2.57
N ILE A 443 -17.39 23.03 -1.34
CA ILE A 443 -18.32 23.63 -0.36
C ILE A 443 -18.41 25.13 -0.56
N THR A 444 -17.27 25.81 -0.65
CA THR A 444 -17.22 27.28 -0.67
C THR A 444 -17.37 27.83 -2.08
N MET A 445 -16.67 27.24 -3.06
CA MET A 445 -16.71 27.74 -4.44
C MET A 445 -17.80 27.11 -5.30
N GLY A 446 -18.49 26.08 -4.80
CA GLY A 446 -19.55 25.38 -5.53
C GLY A 446 -19.08 24.68 -6.81
N TRP A 447 -17.77 24.35 -6.93
CA TRP A 447 -17.24 23.74 -8.13
C TRP A 447 -17.81 22.34 -8.32
N SER A 448 -18.33 22.08 -9.51
CA SER A 448 -18.71 20.76 -10.03
C SER A 448 -17.93 20.45 -11.30
N GLY A 449 -18.02 19.22 -11.80
CA GLY A 449 -17.38 18.90 -13.06
C GLY A 449 -16.03 18.18 -12.98
N ARG A 450 -15.27 18.29 -14.07
CA ARG A 450 -13.94 17.68 -14.22
C ARG A 450 -12.88 18.27 -13.29
N ARG A 451 -12.98 19.55 -12.90
CA ARG A 451 -11.95 20.21 -12.08
C ARG A 451 -11.85 19.61 -10.67
N PRO A 452 -12.94 19.51 -9.87
CA PRO A 452 -12.87 18.83 -8.58
C PRO A 452 -12.47 17.36 -8.70
N ALA A 453 -12.93 16.65 -9.74
CA ALA A 453 -12.55 15.27 -9.97
C ALA A 453 -11.02 15.12 -10.17
N ALA A 454 -10.41 16.01 -10.96
CA ALA A 454 -8.95 16.02 -11.14
C ALA A 454 -8.21 16.32 -9.82
N ILE A 455 -8.72 17.26 -9.00
CA ILE A 455 -8.15 17.55 -7.67
C ILE A 455 -8.25 16.33 -6.76
N ALA A 456 -9.37 15.60 -6.75
CA ALA A 456 -9.53 14.38 -5.95
C ALA A 456 -8.54 13.28 -6.33
N VAL A 457 -8.28 13.09 -7.63
CA VAL A 457 -7.27 12.14 -8.12
C VAL A 457 -5.86 12.58 -7.73
N PHE A 458 -5.55 13.86 -7.87
CA PHE A 458 -4.26 14.42 -7.44
C PHE A 458 -4.06 14.28 -5.92
N ALA A 459 -5.09 14.58 -5.12
CA ALA A 459 -5.06 14.41 -3.66
C ALA A 459 -4.73 12.97 -3.25
N PHE A 460 -5.26 11.99 -3.97
CA PHE A 460 -4.92 10.59 -3.73
C PHE A 460 -3.46 10.24 -4.09
N ALA A 461 -2.91 10.85 -5.14
CA ALA A 461 -1.48 10.69 -5.43
C ALA A 461 -0.58 11.19 -4.27
N VAL A 462 -1.02 12.25 -3.57
CA VAL A 462 -0.35 12.75 -2.36
C VAL A 462 -0.47 11.75 -1.19
N VAL A 463 -1.60 11.05 -1.05
CA VAL A 463 -1.76 9.96 -0.06
C VAL A 463 -0.79 8.83 -0.34
N VAL A 464 -0.69 8.39 -1.60
CA VAL A 464 0.27 7.36 -2.01
C VAL A 464 1.70 7.78 -1.68
N PHE A 465 2.07 9.03 -1.94
CA PHE A 465 3.39 9.54 -1.58
C PHE A 465 3.62 9.57 -0.06
N THR A 466 2.64 10.00 0.71
CA THR A 466 2.71 10.03 2.19
C THR A 466 2.90 8.64 2.78
N PHE A 467 2.19 7.64 2.24
CA PHE A 467 2.25 6.26 2.74
C PHE A 467 3.47 5.49 2.22
N MET A 468 3.82 5.60 0.94
CA MET A 468 4.88 4.78 0.31
C MET A 468 6.15 5.58 0.02
N GLY A 469 6.00 6.80 -0.50
CA GLY A 469 7.12 7.66 -0.93
C GLY A 469 8.03 8.08 0.22
N VAL A 470 7.46 8.47 1.36
CA VAL A 470 8.26 8.79 2.56
C VAL A 470 9.05 7.58 3.06
N ASN A 471 8.46 6.40 3.02
CA ASN A 471 9.09 5.17 3.47
C ASN A 471 10.19 4.63 2.54
N LEU A 472 10.28 5.15 1.30
CA LEU A 472 11.41 4.92 0.40
C LEU A 472 12.65 5.79 0.72
N GLY A 473 12.59 6.66 1.74
CA GLY A 473 13.71 7.55 2.08
C GLY A 473 13.87 8.73 1.11
N LEU A 474 12.89 8.98 0.22
CA LEU A 474 12.93 10.03 -0.81
C LEU A 474 12.98 11.47 -0.26
N THR A 475 12.74 11.63 1.05
CA THR A 475 12.67 12.95 1.71
C THR A 475 13.55 13.01 2.97
N GLY A 476 14.48 12.07 3.12
CA GLY A 476 15.40 11.99 4.27
C GLY A 476 15.00 10.95 5.32
N GLU A 477 15.88 10.75 6.30
CA GLU A 477 15.66 9.90 7.47
C GLU A 477 14.71 10.60 8.46
N GLY A 478 13.70 9.88 8.95
CA GLY A 478 12.78 10.37 9.98
C GLY A 478 12.58 9.35 11.11
N LEU A 479 12.20 9.83 12.30
CA LEU A 479 11.91 8.95 13.45
C LEU A 479 10.77 7.95 13.18
N HIS A 480 9.96 8.21 12.15
CA HIS A 480 8.85 7.34 11.73
C HIS A 480 9.14 6.51 10.48
N THR A 481 10.31 6.60 9.83
CA THR A 481 10.62 5.77 8.66
C THR A 481 11.03 4.36 9.08
N TYR A 482 10.10 3.41 8.97
CA TYR A 482 10.32 1.99 9.26
C TYR A 482 11.24 1.29 8.24
N GLY A 483 11.63 1.99 7.17
CA GLY A 483 12.49 1.49 6.10
C GLY A 483 13.85 2.20 5.99
N ALA A 484 14.25 3.04 6.94
CA ALA A 484 15.49 3.81 6.86
C ALA A 484 16.40 3.65 8.09
N GLY A 485 16.35 2.48 8.72
CA GLY A 485 17.53 1.95 9.42
C GLY A 485 18.31 1.16 8.40
#